data_AF-A0AAW0M7G0-F1
#
_entry.id   AF-A0AAW0M7G0-F1
#
_cell.length_a   1.000
_cell.length_b   1.000
_cell.length_c   1.000
_cell.angle_alpha   90.00
_cell.angle_beta   90.00
_cell.angle_gamma   90.00
#
_symmetry.space_group_name_H-M   'P 1'
#
loop_
_entity.id
_entity.type
_entity.pdbx_description
1 polymer ?
#
loop_
_entity_poly.entity_id
_entity_poly.type
_entity_poly.pdbx_seq_one_letter_code
_entity_poly.pdbx_strand_id
1 'polypeptide(L)' 'MELPPSSPSIFSTTDNPSTIQVTTSVLLTGTIFVFLFRSIRRHAKHAKELVFFLDL' A
#
# COMPACT_ATOMS: atom_id res chain seq x y z
N MET A 1 20.50 18.85 29.66
CA MET A 1 20.14 19.42 28.34
C MET A 1 19.82 18.22 27.46
N GLU A 2 18.53 17.85 27.37
CA GLU A 2 18.09 16.72 26.55
C GLU A 2 18.13 17.09 25.06
N LEU A 3 18.67 16.19 24.25
CA LEU A 3 18.78 16.32 22.79
C LEU A 3 17.39 16.26 22.15
N PRO A 4 17.07 17.10 21.14
CA PRO A 4 15.82 16.95 20.40
C PRO A 4 15.84 15.62 19.62
N PRO A 5 14.79 14.78 19.67
CA PRO A 5 14.68 13.61 18.84
C PRO A 5 14.36 14.07 17.41
N SER A 6 15.38 14.40 16.63
CA SER A 6 15.22 14.81 15.22
C SER A 6 15.41 13.64 14.25
N SER A 7 14.94 12.46 14.63
CA SER A 7 14.54 11.48 13.63
C SER A 7 13.29 12.03 12.97
N PRO A 8 13.26 12.28 11.64
CA PRO A 8 12.02 12.65 10.97
C PRO A 8 11.09 11.46 11.14
N SER A 9 10.13 11.57 12.05
CA SER A 9 9.13 10.53 12.29
C SER A 9 8.23 10.49 11.06
N ILE A 10 8.61 9.65 10.09
CA ILE A 10 7.88 9.37 8.85
C ILE A 10 6.46 8.84 9.16
N PHE A 11 6.23 8.42 10.40
CA PHE A 11 4.98 7.87 10.92
C PHE A 11 4.50 8.65 12.17
N SER A 12 4.59 9.98 12.16
CA SER A 12 4.02 10.76 13.27
C SER A 12 2.50 10.84 13.13
N THR A 13 1.80 10.00 13.89
CA THR A 13 0.39 10.17 14.27
C THR A 13 0.24 11.44 15.11
N THR A 14 0.51 12.59 14.50
CA THR A 14 0.25 13.90 15.08
C THR A 14 -1.15 14.31 14.63
N ASP A 15 -1.93 14.86 15.55
CA ASP A 15 -3.37 15.15 15.41
C ASP A 15 -3.74 16.16 14.29
N ASN A 16 -2.74 16.62 13.52
CA ASN A 16 -2.87 17.41 12.30
C ASN A 16 -1.79 16.98 11.27
N PRO A 17 -1.97 15.86 10.56
CA PRO A 17 -1.00 15.39 9.58
C PRO A 17 -0.96 16.34 8.38
N SER A 18 0.23 16.69 7.88
CA SER A 18 0.32 17.58 6.72
C SER A 18 -0.29 16.89 5.48
N THR A 19 -0.94 17.67 4.61
CA THR A 19 -1.56 17.17 3.38
C THR A 19 -0.59 16.33 2.55
N ILE A 20 0.68 16.72 2.47
CA ILE A 20 1.71 16.00 1.73
C ILE A 20 1.94 14.60 2.30
N GLN A 21 2.00 14.46 3.62
CA GLN A 21 2.16 13.15 4.28
C GLN A 21 0.96 12.24 4.03
N VAL A 22 -0.25 12.79 4.09
CA VAL A 22 -1.48 12.04 3.75
C VAL A 22 -1.43 11.59 2.29
N THR A 23 -1.09 12.49 1.37
CA THR A 23 -0.96 12.17 -0.05
C THR A 23 0.11 11.10 -0.29
N THR A 24 1.26 11.15 0.36
CA THR A 24 2.29 10.11 0.20
C THR A 24 1.84 8.75 0.73
N SER A 25 1.15 8.68 1.86
CA SER A 25 0.63 7.41 2.39
C SER A 25 -0.44 6.81 1.48
N VAL A 26 -1.34 7.67 0.96
CA VAL A 26 -2.37 7.27 -0.01
C VAL A 26 -1.74 6.85 -1.34
N LEU A 27 -0.76 7.59 -1.85
CA LEU A 27 -0.05 7.24 -3.09
C LEU A 27 0.79 5.98 -2.92
N LEU A 28 1.50 5.80 -1.80
CA LEU A 28 2.31 4.61 -1.54
C LEU A 28 1.41 3.37 -1.48
N THR A 29 0.36 3.44 -0.66
CA THR A 29 -0.62 2.35 -0.53
C THR A 29 -1.33 2.09 -1.86
N GLY A 30 -1.77 3.15 -2.53
CA GLY A 30 -2.45 3.08 -3.82
C GLY A 30 -1.56 2.53 -4.93
N THR A 31 -0.27 2.88 -4.96
CA THR A 31 0.68 2.40 -5.96
C THR A 31 0.96 0.92 -5.76
N ILE A 32 1.19 0.49 -4.51
CA ILE A 32 1.34 -0.92 -4.16
C ILE A 32 0.06 -1.69 -4.53
N PHE A 33 -1.11 -1.17 -4.15
CA PHE A 33 -2.40 -1.79 -4.41
C PHE A 33 -2.68 -1.91 -5.91
N VAL A 34 -2.52 -0.84 -6.69
CA VAL A 34 -2.73 -0.86 -8.15
C VAL A 34 -1.73 -1.80 -8.82
N PHE A 35 -0.47 -1.81 -8.39
CA PHE A 35 0.56 -2.74 -8.89
C PHE A 35 0.17 -4.20 -8.64
N LEU A 36 -0.19 -4.54 -7.39
CA LEU A 36 -0.64 -5.88 -7.03
C LEU A 36 -1.93 -6.24 -7.74
N PHE A 37 -2.93 -5.36 -7.74
CA PHE A 37 -4.21 -5.61 -8.37
C PHE A 37 -4.09 -5.82 -9.87
N ARG A 38 -3.25 -5.05 -10.56
CA ARG A 38 -2.96 -5.27 -11.98
C ARG A 38 -2.19 -6.56 -12.21
N SER A 39 -1.22 -6.87 -11.35
CA SER A 39 -0.47 -8.13 -11.38
C SER A 39 -1.39 -9.33 -11.17
N ILE A 40 -2.20 -9.31 -10.12
CA ILE A 40 -3.22 -10.31 -9.80
C ILE A 40 -4.24 -10.41 -10.93
N ARG A 41 -4.78 -9.31 -11.46
CA ARG A 41 -5.73 -9.35 -12.60
C ARG A 41 -5.12 -9.98 -13.85
N ARG A 42 -3.84 -9.71 -14.12
CA ARG A 42 -3.10 -10.38 -15.20
C ARG A 42 -2.97 -11.88 -14.92
N HIS A 43 -2.70 -12.28 -13.68
CA HIS A 43 -2.59 -13.69 -13.28
C HIS A 43 -3.95 -14.38 -13.15
N ALA A 44 -5.03 -13.65 -12.85
CA ALA A 44 -6.38 -14.16 -12.73
C ALA A 44 -6.94 -14.64 -14.07
N LYS A 45 -6.44 -14.11 -15.20
CA LYS A 45 -6.74 -14.67 -16.52
C LYS A 45 -6.30 -16.14 -16.65
N HIS A 46 -5.22 -16.53 -15.97
CA HIS A 46 -4.77 -17.93 -15.90
C HIS A 46 -5.39 -18.69 -14.71
N ALA A 47 -5.68 -18.02 -13.59
CA ALA A 47 -6.32 -18.67 -12.44
C ALA A 47 -7.79 -19.05 -12.67
N LYS A 48 -8.46 -18.48 -13.68
CA LYS A 48 -9.81 -18.93 -14.09
C LYS A 48 -9.83 -20.38 -14.57
N GLU A 49 -8.71 -20.91 -15.07
CA GLU A 49 -8.62 -22.35 -15.39
C GLU A 49 -8.38 -23.20 -14.14
N LEU A 50 -7.62 -22.71 -13.16
CA LEU A 50 -7.34 -23.44 -11.92
C LEU A 50 -8.52 -23.48 -10.94
N VAL A 51 -9.35 -22.42 -10.87
CA VAL A 51 -10.58 -22.44 -10.07
C VAL A 51 -11.61 -23.40 -10.66
N PHE A 52 -11.74 -23.47 -12.00
CA PHE A 52 -12.62 -24.46 -12.65
C PHE A 52 -12.15 -25.91 -12.43
N PHE A 53 -10.84 -26.15 -12.34
CA PHE A 53 -10.29 -27.48 -12.09
C PHE A 53 -10.43 -27.94 -10.63
N LEU A 54 -10.52 -27.02 -9.67
CA LEU A 54 -10.67 -27.35 -8.25
C LEU A 54 -12.14 -27.60 -7.83
N ASP A 55 -13.10 -27.20 -8.67
CA ASP A 55 -14.55 -27.43 -8.51
C ASP A 55 -15.04 -28.72 -9.21
N LEU A 56 -14.14 -29.59 -9.73
CA LEU A 56 -14.48 -30.86 -10.39
C LEU A 56 -13.97 -32.10 -9.64
#